data_AF-A0A7V9H1X3-F1
#
_entry.id   AF-A0A7V9H1X3-F1
#
_cell.length_a   1.000
_cell.length_b   1.000
_cell.length_c   1.000
_cell.angle_alpha   90.00
_cell.angle_beta   90.00
_cell.angle_gamma   90.00
#
_symmetry.space_group_name_H-M   'P 1'
#
loop_
_entity.id
_entity.type
_entity.pdbx_description
1 polymer ?
#
loop_
_entity_poly.entity_id
_entity_poly.type
_entity_poly.pdbx_seq_one_letter_code
_entity_poly.pdbx_strand_id
1 'polypeptide(L)'
;WAPSPHGRQPWRFAVISRDETKERLADAMGGEWRTNLEMDGQESGIVEKRLEGSRRRLLDAPVLILLCLYPEDLDAYPDPGRQENETTMAVQSLGAAAQNALLAAYDQGLDAGWMCAPLFCPEKVVGALGLDPGLVPHALLTLGYAEGDPPKRRGRRPLDELVVYRD
;
A
#
# COMPACT_ATOMS: atom_id res chain seq x y z
N TRP A 1 -0.57 -5.20 -19.30
CA TRP A 1 0.01 -4.15 -18.44
C TRP A 1 -1.13 -3.27 -17.92
N ALA A 2 -0.95 -2.56 -16.81
CA ALA A 2 -2.07 -1.92 -16.10
C ALA A 2 -2.69 -0.76 -16.90
N PRO A 3 -4.02 -0.63 -16.94
CA PRO A 3 -4.68 0.51 -17.57
C PRO A 3 -4.46 1.78 -16.76
N SER A 4 -4.39 2.91 -17.44
CA SER A 4 -4.53 4.24 -16.85
C SER A 4 -5.28 5.15 -17.83
N PRO A 5 -6.26 5.95 -17.36
CA PRO A 5 -6.92 6.93 -18.21
C PRO A 5 -5.92 7.83 -18.92
N HIS A 6 -6.19 8.12 -20.20
CA HIS A 6 -5.32 8.92 -21.07
C HIS A 6 -3.86 8.41 -21.20
N GLY A 7 -3.58 7.17 -20.78
CA GLY A 7 -2.22 6.63 -20.74
C GLY A 7 -1.31 7.29 -19.70
N ARG A 8 -1.86 7.95 -18.67
CA ARG A 8 -1.12 8.86 -17.78
C ARG A 8 -0.09 8.18 -16.89
N GLN A 9 -0.31 6.90 -16.53
CA GLN A 9 0.58 6.11 -15.67
C GLN A 9 1.06 6.89 -14.43
N PRO A 10 0.12 7.38 -13.58
CA PRO A 10 0.42 8.36 -12.53
C PRO A 10 1.19 7.76 -11.32
N TRP A 11 1.52 6.48 -11.40
CA TRP A 11 2.15 5.73 -10.33
C TRP A 11 3.66 5.93 -10.28
N ARG A 12 4.22 5.78 -9.08
CA ARG A 12 5.64 5.59 -8.82
C ARG A 12 5.82 4.41 -7.87
N PHE A 13 6.90 3.67 -8.08
CA PHE A 13 7.27 2.53 -7.25
C PHE A 13 8.63 2.80 -6.62
N ALA A 14 8.69 2.90 -5.29
CA ALA A 14 9.96 2.96 -4.59
C ALA A 14 10.31 1.57 -4.03
N VAL A 15 11.40 1.00 -4.52
CA VAL A 15 11.88 -0.33 -4.11
C VAL A 15 12.84 -0.16 -2.94
N ILE A 16 12.56 -0.83 -1.83
CA ILE A 16 13.31 -0.74 -0.58
C ILE A 16 13.80 -2.13 -0.20
N SER A 17 15.13 -2.33 -0.19
CA SER A 17 15.76 -3.61 0.17
C SER A 17 16.81 -3.50 1.27
N ARG A 18 17.25 -2.27 1.61
CA ARG A 18 18.23 -2.05 2.69
C ARG A 18 17.56 -2.13 4.05
N ASP A 19 18.10 -2.93 4.94
CA ASP A 19 17.54 -3.16 6.28
C ASP A 19 17.40 -1.86 7.08
N GLU A 20 18.40 -0.98 7.05
CA GLU A 20 18.34 0.29 7.78
C GLU A 20 17.22 1.21 7.24
N THR A 21 16.86 1.06 5.96
CA THR A 21 15.77 1.84 5.36
C THR A 21 14.41 1.24 5.71
N LYS A 22 14.29 -0.09 5.77
CA LYS A 22 13.10 -0.79 6.27
C LYS A 22 12.84 -0.46 7.75
N GLU A 23 13.89 -0.39 8.57
CA GLU A 23 13.81 -0.02 9.99
C GLU A 23 13.29 1.40 10.17
N ARG A 24 13.88 2.39 9.49
CA ARG A 24 13.40 3.78 9.55
C ARG A 24 11.94 3.91 9.14
N LEU A 25 11.54 3.21 8.07
CA LEU A 25 10.16 3.20 7.61
C LEU A 25 9.22 2.56 8.66
N ALA A 26 9.61 1.43 9.24
CA ALA A 26 8.84 0.74 10.27
C ALA A 26 8.67 1.59 11.54
N ASP A 27 9.72 2.28 11.97
CA ASP A 27 9.66 3.17 13.14
C ASP A 27 8.77 4.39 12.89
N ALA A 28 8.90 5.03 11.72
CA ALA A 28 8.09 6.18 11.36
C ALA A 28 6.59 5.85 11.34
N MET A 29 6.20 4.75 10.68
CA MET A 29 4.80 4.31 10.62
C MET A 29 4.31 3.77 11.97
N GLY A 30 5.15 3.02 12.69
CA GLY A 30 4.82 2.47 14.00
C GLY A 30 4.55 3.54 15.06
N GLY A 31 5.30 4.65 15.00
CA GLY A 31 5.06 5.81 15.86
C GLY A 31 3.67 6.43 15.67
N GLU A 32 3.24 6.63 14.42
CA GLU A 32 1.88 7.13 14.14
C GLU A 32 0.81 6.13 14.58
N TRP A 33 1.01 4.85 14.26
CA TRP A 33 0.01 3.85 14.55
C TRP A 33 -0.19 3.62 16.05
N ARG A 34 0.87 3.75 16.86
CA ARG A 34 0.76 3.76 18.33
C ARG A 34 -0.21 4.86 18.80
N THR A 35 0.03 6.10 18.37
CA THR A 35 -0.82 7.25 18.73
C THR A 35 -2.29 7.00 18.36
N ASN A 36 -2.54 6.46 17.16
CA ASN A 36 -3.89 6.13 16.71
C ASN A 36 -4.55 5.05 17.59
N LEU A 37 -3.84 3.96 17.88
CA LEU A 37 -4.39 2.88 18.70
C LEU A 37 -4.66 3.31 20.16
N GLU A 38 -3.81 4.16 20.72
CA GLU A 38 -4.01 4.73 22.07
C GLU A 38 -5.21 5.68 22.10
N MET A 39 -5.38 6.51 21.08
CA MET A 39 -6.56 7.38 20.91
C MET A 39 -7.85 6.56 20.73
N ASP A 40 -7.77 5.40 20.09
CA ASP A 40 -8.88 4.43 19.98
C ASP A 40 -9.15 3.69 21.31
N GLY A 41 -8.41 3.97 22.38
CA GLY A 41 -8.57 3.37 23.70
C GLY A 41 -8.12 1.91 23.79
N GLN A 42 -7.21 1.47 22.90
CA GLN A 42 -6.68 0.11 22.95
C GLN A 42 -5.76 -0.08 24.17
N GLU A 43 -5.83 -1.26 24.79
CA GLU A 43 -4.93 -1.62 25.90
C GLU A 43 -3.47 -1.72 25.44
N SER A 44 -2.52 -1.30 26.28
CA SER A 44 -1.10 -1.23 25.95
C SER A 44 -0.51 -2.56 25.46
N GLY A 45 -0.90 -3.70 26.06
CA GLY A 45 -0.46 -5.01 25.60
C GLY A 45 -0.94 -5.37 24.18
N ILE A 46 -2.13 -4.89 23.79
CA ILE A 46 -2.66 -5.06 22.42
C ILE A 46 -1.93 -4.15 21.45
N VAL A 47 -1.66 -2.90 21.85
CA VAL A 47 -0.89 -1.93 21.06
C VAL A 47 0.49 -2.49 20.71
N GLU A 48 1.26 -2.92 21.72
CA GLU A 48 2.62 -3.43 21.50
C GLU A 48 2.62 -4.70 20.64
N LYS A 49 1.68 -5.63 20.85
CA LYS A 49 1.57 -6.83 20.01
C LYS A 49 1.26 -6.50 18.54
N ARG A 50 0.39 -5.51 18.30
CA ARG A 50 0.05 -5.06 16.94
C ARG A 50 1.26 -4.42 16.27
N LEU A 51 1.95 -3.54 16.98
CA LEU A 51 3.15 -2.85 16.50
C LEU A 51 4.27 -3.84 16.17
N GLU A 52 4.54 -4.81 17.04
CA GLU A 52 5.53 -5.87 16.80
C GLU A 52 5.19 -6.66 15.53
N GLY A 53 3.92 -7.07 15.38
CA GLY A 53 3.49 -7.79 14.19
C GLY A 53 3.60 -6.97 12.91
N SER A 54 3.32 -5.68 12.94
CA SER A 54 3.50 -4.81 11.76
C SER A 54 4.97 -4.61 11.44
N ARG A 55 5.82 -4.35 12.45
CA ARG A 55 7.27 -4.20 12.26
C ARG A 55 7.86 -5.47 11.66
N ARG A 56 7.51 -6.64 12.19
CA ARG A 56 7.97 -7.93 11.69
C ARG A 56 7.65 -8.13 10.20
N ARG A 57 6.41 -7.84 9.77
CA ARG A 57 6.02 -7.92 8.35
C ARG A 57 6.89 -7.06 7.42
N LEU A 58 7.37 -5.92 7.90
CA LEU A 58 8.23 -5.04 7.12
C LEU A 58 9.68 -5.51 7.10
N LEU A 59 10.21 -5.94 8.24
CA LEU A 59 11.62 -6.29 8.38
C LEU A 59 11.93 -7.67 7.80
N ASP A 60 11.06 -8.65 8.00
CA ASP A 60 11.25 -10.02 7.52
C ASP A 60 11.14 -10.12 6.00
N ALA A 61 10.42 -9.19 5.36
CA ALA A 61 10.35 -9.12 3.91
C ALA A 61 11.70 -8.67 3.33
N PRO A 62 12.32 -9.42 2.40
CA PRO A 62 13.59 -9.02 1.79
C PRO A 62 13.43 -7.76 0.93
N VAL A 63 12.26 -7.54 0.33
CA VAL A 63 11.97 -6.35 -0.48
C VAL A 63 10.60 -5.78 -0.10
N LEU A 64 10.55 -4.45 -0.02
CA LEU A 64 9.30 -3.68 0.01
C LEU A 64 9.18 -2.85 -1.26
N ILE A 65 7.97 -2.71 -1.79
CA ILE A 65 7.68 -1.78 -2.89
C ILE A 65 6.59 -0.82 -2.43
N LEU A 66 6.97 0.44 -2.21
CA LEU A 66 6.02 1.50 -1.89
C LEU A 66 5.34 1.97 -3.18
N LEU A 67 4.02 1.97 -3.16
CA LEU A 67 3.16 2.38 -4.26
C LEU A 67 2.69 3.81 -3.98
N CYS A 68 3.13 4.74 -4.82
CA CYS A 68 2.79 6.16 -4.71
C CYS A 68 2.04 6.65 -5.95
N LEU A 69 1.25 7.70 -5.77
CA LEU A 69 0.87 8.60 -6.85
C LEU A 69 1.77 9.83 -6.84
N TYR A 70 1.94 10.46 -8.01
CA TYR A 70 2.49 11.80 -8.11
C TYR A 70 1.40 12.72 -8.65
N PRO A 71 0.66 13.45 -7.80
CA PRO A 71 -0.51 14.23 -8.23
C PRO A 71 -0.21 15.35 -9.21
N GLU A 72 1.04 15.84 -9.25
CA GLU A 72 1.49 16.82 -10.25
C GLU A 72 1.40 16.26 -11.68
N ASP A 73 1.39 14.93 -11.82
CA ASP A 73 1.14 14.24 -13.06
C ASP A 73 -0.35 14.06 -13.38
N LEU A 74 -1.27 14.73 -12.71
CA LEU A 74 -2.70 14.62 -13.03
C LEU A 74 -3.18 15.81 -13.84
N ASP A 75 -4.26 15.60 -14.59
CA ASP A 75 -4.91 16.72 -15.27
C ASP A 75 -5.47 17.69 -14.22
N ALA A 76 -5.26 18.99 -14.47
CA ALA A 76 -5.74 20.04 -13.60
C ALA A 76 -7.13 20.52 -14.07
N TYR A 77 -8.12 20.40 -13.19
CA TYR A 77 -9.47 20.89 -13.41
C TYR A 77 -9.81 22.05 -12.47
N PRO A 78 -10.50 23.11 -12.95
CA PRO A 78 -10.83 24.25 -12.11
C PRO A 78 -11.95 23.96 -11.10
N ASP A 79 -12.77 22.94 -11.33
CA ASP A 79 -13.85 22.52 -10.45
C ASP A 79 -13.42 21.35 -9.54
N PRO A 80 -13.67 21.44 -8.22
CA PRO A 80 -13.25 20.42 -7.26
C PRO A 80 -13.76 19.01 -7.57
N GLY A 81 -14.98 18.89 -8.10
CA GLY A 81 -15.57 17.59 -8.41
C GLY A 81 -14.81 16.82 -9.49
N ARG A 82 -14.43 17.47 -10.60
CA ARG A 82 -13.58 16.80 -11.61
C ARG A 82 -12.18 16.53 -11.11
N GLN A 83 -11.60 17.41 -10.27
CA GLN A 83 -10.27 17.15 -9.71
C GLN A 83 -10.27 15.91 -8.79
N GLU A 84 -11.33 15.72 -8.00
CA GLU A 84 -11.50 14.52 -7.18
C GLU A 84 -11.71 13.26 -8.04
N ASN A 85 -12.47 13.37 -9.14
CA ASN A 85 -12.63 12.28 -10.10
C ASN A 85 -11.30 11.89 -10.76
N GLU A 86 -10.47 12.87 -11.15
CA GLU A 86 -9.13 12.65 -11.69
C GLU A 86 -8.23 11.91 -10.69
N THR A 87 -8.26 12.34 -9.42
CA THR A 87 -7.53 11.67 -8.33
C THR A 87 -8.03 10.23 -8.15
N THR A 88 -9.35 10.03 -8.15
CA THR A 88 -9.97 8.69 -8.02
C THR A 88 -9.55 7.77 -9.16
N MET A 89 -9.55 8.27 -10.40
CA MET A 89 -9.06 7.52 -11.56
C MET A 89 -7.60 7.11 -11.41
N ALA A 90 -6.75 8.00 -10.87
CA ALA A 90 -5.35 7.69 -10.59
C ALA A 90 -5.21 6.57 -9.54
N VAL A 91 -6.01 6.60 -8.47
CA VAL A 91 -6.03 5.55 -7.43
C VAL A 91 -6.47 4.20 -8.01
N GLN A 92 -7.52 4.17 -8.83
CA GLN A 92 -7.99 2.95 -9.51
C GLN A 92 -6.89 2.36 -10.41
N SER A 93 -6.20 3.23 -11.15
CA SER A 93 -5.08 2.86 -12.02
C SER A 93 -3.93 2.25 -11.23
N LEU A 94 -3.54 2.87 -10.10
CA LEU A 94 -2.53 2.34 -9.19
C LEU A 94 -2.94 0.97 -8.61
N GLY A 95 -4.21 0.80 -8.24
CA GLY A 95 -4.74 -0.48 -7.78
C GLY A 95 -4.62 -1.60 -8.83
N ALA A 96 -4.89 -1.29 -10.10
CA ALA A 96 -4.68 -2.22 -11.20
C ALA A 96 -3.19 -2.56 -11.40
N ALA A 97 -2.29 -1.58 -11.26
CA ALA A 97 -0.85 -1.79 -11.32
C ALA A 97 -0.34 -2.66 -10.15
N ALA A 98 -0.84 -2.42 -8.93
CA ALA A 98 -0.55 -3.21 -7.75
C ALA A 98 -0.97 -4.68 -7.94
N GLN A 99 -2.19 -4.90 -8.44
CA GLN A 99 -2.69 -6.25 -8.69
C GLN A 99 -1.88 -6.99 -9.75
N ASN A 100 -1.47 -6.31 -10.82
CA ASN A 100 -0.58 -6.90 -11.82
C ASN A 100 0.79 -7.27 -11.22
N ALA A 101 1.36 -6.42 -10.36
CA ALA A 101 2.61 -6.72 -9.66
C ALA A 101 2.50 -7.95 -8.76
N LEU A 102 1.39 -8.10 -8.03
CA LEU A 102 1.12 -9.27 -7.20
C LEU A 102 0.98 -10.57 -8.02
N LEU A 103 0.26 -10.52 -9.14
CA LEU A 103 0.13 -11.68 -10.04
C LEU A 103 1.46 -12.05 -10.68
N ALA A 104 2.25 -11.06 -11.09
CA ALA A 104 3.58 -11.28 -11.64
C ALA A 104 4.53 -11.87 -10.59
N ALA A 105 4.51 -11.37 -9.35
CA ALA A 105 5.30 -11.95 -8.26
C ALA A 105 4.96 -13.43 -8.04
N TYR A 106 3.67 -13.76 -8.00
CA TYR A 106 3.20 -15.14 -7.84
C TYR A 106 3.65 -16.05 -8.99
N ASP A 107 3.54 -15.59 -10.24
CA ASP A 107 4.01 -16.32 -11.41
C ASP A 107 5.52 -16.61 -11.37
N GLN A 108 6.30 -15.71 -10.75
CA GLN A 108 7.73 -15.86 -10.52
C GLN A 108 8.07 -16.68 -9.25
N GLY A 109 7.09 -17.28 -8.58
CA GLY A 109 7.30 -18.09 -7.38
C GLY A 109 7.56 -17.29 -6.10
N LEU A 110 7.29 -15.99 -6.11
CA LEU A 110 7.36 -15.13 -4.93
C LEU A 110 6.00 -15.08 -4.22
N ASP A 111 6.03 -14.88 -2.91
CA ASP A 111 4.87 -14.47 -2.13
C ASP A 111 4.91 -12.96 -1.87
N ALA A 112 3.73 -12.37 -1.73
CA ALA A 112 3.60 -10.94 -1.53
C ALA A 112 2.40 -10.56 -0.66
N GLY A 113 2.56 -9.51 0.13
CA GLY A 113 1.53 -8.95 1.00
C GLY A 113 1.19 -7.51 0.63
N TRP A 114 -0.11 -7.20 0.48
CA TRP A 114 -0.60 -5.83 0.32
C TRP A 114 -0.86 -5.21 1.70
N MET A 115 -0.29 -4.01 1.95
CA MET A 115 -0.62 -3.20 3.12
C MET A 115 -0.96 -1.76 2.75
N CYS A 116 -2.03 -1.21 3.33
CA CYS A 116 -2.45 0.19 3.15
C CYS A 116 -1.92 1.14 4.24
N ALA A 117 -1.04 0.66 5.12
CA ALA A 117 -0.51 1.46 6.24
C ALA A 117 0.07 2.83 5.84
N PRO A 118 0.75 3.00 4.68
CA PRO A 118 1.29 4.30 4.29
C PRO A 118 0.24 5.43 4.15
N LEU A 119 -1.02 5.11 3.84
CA LEU A 119 -2.10 6.10 3.72
C LEU A 119 -2.37 6.86 5.02
N PHE A 120 -2.05 6.26 6.17
CA PHE A 120 -2.33 6.82 7.48
C PHE A 120 -1.22 7.77 7.96
N CYS A 121 -0.09 7.85 7.24
CA CYS A 121 1.04 8.69 7.62
C CYS A 121 1.93 9.08 6.43
N PRO A 122 1.35 9.63 5.34
CA PRO A 122 2.05 9.82 4.07
C PRO A 122 3.32 10.68 4.20
N GLU A 123 3.25 11.79 4.94
CA GLU A 123 4.39 12.69 5.16
C GLU A 123 5.54 12.00 5.91
N LYS A 124 5.22 11.17 6.92
CA LYS A 124 6.22 10.42 7.69
C LYS A 124 6.91 9.37 6.82
N VAL A 125 6.16 8.70 5.95
CA VAL A 125 6.70 7.72 4.99
C VAL A 125 7.64 8.40 4.00
N VAL A 126 7.22 9.52 3.41
CA VAL A 126 8.05 10.29 2.48
C VAL A 126 9.33 10.77 3.15
N GLY A 127 9.24 11.35 4.35
CA GLY A 127 10.40 11.81 5.11
C GLY A 127 11.36 10.69 5.51
N ALA A 128 10.84 9.55 5.98
CA ALA A 128 11.67 8.40 6.40
C ALA A 128 12.48 7.79 5.24
N LEU A 129 11.94 7.88 4.02
CA LEU A 129 12.55 7.36 2.81
C LEU A 129 13.34 8.44 2.02
N GLY A 130 13.28 9.71 2.43
CA GLY A 130 13.92 10.81 1.72
C GLY A 130 13.36 10.99 0.29
N LEU A 131 12.07 10.75 0.12
CA LEU A 131 11.39 10.86 -1.17
C LEU A 131 10.96 12.31 -1.46
N ASP A 132 10.59 12.57 -2.71
CA ASP A 132 10.01 13.84 -3.12
C ASP A 132 8.71 14.14 -2.33
N PRO A 133 8.55 15.35 -1.76
CA PRO A 133 7.37 15.72 -0.97
C PRO A 133 6.06 15.75 -1.75
N GLY A 134 6.10 15.83 -3.08
CA GLY A 134 4.90 15.73 -3.93
C GLY A 134 4.39 14.30 -4.10
N LEU A 135 5.13 13.27 -3.68
CA LEU A 135 4.66 11.90 -3.73
C LEU A 135 3.62 11.64 -2.65
N VAL A 136 2.55 10.94 -3.02
CA VAL A 136 1.50 10.50 -2.10
C VAL A 136 1.55 8.98 -1.98
N PRO A 137 2.08 8.43 -0.87
CA PRO A 137 2.05 7.00 -0.58
C PRO A 137 0.63 6.46 -0.42
N HIS A 138 0.32 5.34 -1.10
CA HIS A 138 -1.00 4.70 -1.06
C HIS A 138 -0.97 3.27 -0.49
N ALA A 139 0.07 2.52 -0.80
CA ALA A 139 0.17 1.14 -0.35
C ALA A 139 1.63 0.69 -0.35
N LEU A 140 1.89 -0.43 0.29
CA LEU A 140 3.18 -1.08 0.36
C LEU A 140 2.98 -2.56 0.04
N LEU A 141 3.81 -3.07 -0.87
CA LEU A 141 3.90 -4.50 -1.12
C LEU A 141 5.12 -5.06 -0.40
N THR A 142 4.95 -6.08 0.45
CA THR A 142 6.07 -6.93 0.87
C THR A 142 6.27 -8.00 -0.19
N LEU A 143 7.52 -8.33 -0.51
CA LEU A 143 7.87 -9.41 -1.44
C LEU A 143 8.96 -10.29 -0.85
N GLY A 144 8.84 -11.60 -1.03
CA GLY A 144 9.81 -12.59 -0.58
C GLY A 144 9.35 -14.00 -0.93
N TYR A 145 9.88 -14.98 -0.21
CA TYR A 145 9.41 -16.37 -0.26
C TYR A 145 8.60 -16.67 0.99
N ALA A 146 7.50 -17.42 0.84
CA ALA A 146 6.67 -17.79 1.97
C ALA A 146 7.43 -18.73 2.92
N GLU A 147 7.37 -18.45 4.22
CA GLU A 147 7.84 -19.37 5.25
C GLU A 147 6.73 -20.39 5.55
N GLY A 148 6.67 -21.43 4.72
CA GLY A 148 5.72 -22.55 4.86
C GLY A 148 4.41 -22.40 4.11
N ASP A 149 3.40 -23.16 4.54
CA ASP A 149 2.10 -23.21 3.87
C ASP A 149 1.34 -21.89 4.02
N PRO A 150 0.58 -21.48 2.99
CA PRO A 150 -0.22 -20.27 3.06
C PRO A 150 -1.23 -20.36 4.22
N PRO A 151 -1.41 -19.29 5.00
CA PRO A 151 -2.35 -19.29 6.11
C PRO A 151 -3.76 -19.54 5.60
N LYS A 152 -4.61 -20.15 6.45
CA LYS A 152 -6.02 -20.38 6.13
C LYS A 152 -6.71 -19.04 5.85
N ARG A 153 -6.95 -18.76 4.57
CA ARG A 153 -7.66 -17.54 4.12
C ARG A 153 -9.15 -17.70 4.34
N ARG A 154 -9.85 -16.58 4.56
CA ARG A 154 -11.32 -16.57 4.49
C ARG A 154 -11.75 -16.97 3.08
N GLY A 155 -12.85 -17.70 2.97
CA GLY A 155 -13.45 -18.04 1.68
C GLY A 155 -13.81 -16.77 0.90
N ARG A 156 -13.75 -16.84 -0.43
CA ARG A 156 -14.27 -15.78 -1.30
C ARG A 156 -15.80 -15.71 -1.16
N ARG A 157 -16.36 -14.51 -1.29
CA ARG A 157 -17.81 -14.32 -1.30
C ARG A 157 -18.42 -15.01 -2.54
N PRO A 158 -19.66 -15.52 -2.46
CA PRO A 158 -20.42 -16.00 -3.60
C PRO A 158 -20.53 -14.94 -4.72
N LEU A 159 -20.63 -15.38 -5.99
CA LEU A 159 -20.64 -14.49 -7.14
C LEU A 159 -21.90 -13.62 -7.21
N ASP A 160 -23.04 -14.19 -6.85
CA ASP A 160 -24.36 -13.54 -6.80
C ASP A 160 -24.45 -12.40 -5.77
N GLU A 161 -23.56 -12.38 -4.78
CA GLU A 161 -23.41 -11.24 -3.87
C GLU A 161 -22.55 -10.09 -4.43
N LEU A 162 -21.80 -10.34 -5.51
CA LEU A 162 -20.82 -9.42 -6.08
C LEU A 162 -21.21 -8.90 -7.47
N VAL A 163 -22.00 -9.66 -8.21
CA VAL A 163 -22.38 -9.36 -9.59
C VAL A 163 -23.87 -9.09 -9.67
N VAL A 164 -24.20 -7.94 -10.24
CA VAL A 164 -25.58 -7.47 -10.41
C VAL A 164 -25.86 -7.38 -11.90
N TYR A 165 -26.74 -8.26 -12.40
CA TYR A 165 -27.17 -8.25 -13.80
C TYR A 165 -28.27 -7.18 -14.02
N ARG A 166 -28.26 -6.57 -15.20
CA ARG A 166 -29.17 -5.49 -15.63
C ARG A 166 -29.51 -5.75 -17.09
N ASP A 167 -30.14 -6.90 -17.31
CA ASP A 167 -30.60 -7.38 -18.62
C ASP A 167 -31.98 -6.82 -18.97
#